data_AF-A0A0V1P6T4-F1
#
_entry.id   AF-A0A0V1P6T4-F1
#
_cell.length_a   1.000
_cell.length_b   1.000
_cell.length_c   1.000
_cell.angle_alpha   90.00
_cell.angle_beta   90.00
_cell.angle_gamma   90.00
#
_symmetry.space_group_name_H-M   'P 1'
#
loop_
_entity.id
_entity.type
_entity.pdbx_description
1 polymer ?
#
loop_
_entity_poly.entity_id
_entity_poly.type
_entity_poly.pdbx_seq_one_letter_code
_entity_poly.pdbx_strand_id
1 'polypeptide(L)'
;MFIIRTCCKFFSKNLTDEAVLRVFVTKVKEREDVESSADVSSENCLEEFVSSIIAVLIDLPVNWITIKALMESLSCLLVLLSREVYEGNVISTAVAKMMLFGKCAIHAPLLTKTLLLLYSKHAEDACPLEKTDQFGGGSIFVGLANSLMELLQIDNNDKEKQVKSITLGDQALNVLLLLVSHNTPEGTIHPFRQALFSFINSQEQSMVTLPTTSVVCFKINFTELYDQICSRSGDKPSLLLLYFLLYKNVEFRNYVLSRVNLQNLILPILKVLHTSSQTDVDSNLGSQHLYLALIVIVILSEDDFFCKIIHETPAKGAEEWFAERSVRDLTLGGLAVLILVKIIQKNLFVYRDRYLQTNCLAALANMSSNFKELPSSVCQKLIEYIFFFLFMLYWLFSN
;
A
#
# COMPACT_ATOMS: atom_id res chain seq x y z
N MET A 1 24.34 9.43 -8.62
CA MET A 1 22.89 9.38 -8.32
C MET A 1 22.41 10.49 -7.38
N PHE A 2 23.06 10.78 -6.25
CA PHE A 2 22.56 11.81 -5.30
C PHE A 2 22.35 13.21 -5.90
N ILE A 3 23.33 13.70 -6.65
CA ILE A 3 23.27 15.00 -7.32
C ILE A 3 22.14 14.99 -8.36
N ILE A 4 22.02 13.89 -9.12
CA ILE A 4 21.00 13.70 -10.14
C ILE A 4 19.60 13.75 -9.53
N ARG A 5 19.34 13.03 -8.43
CA ARG A 5 18.06 13.11 -7.70
C ARG A 5 17.76 14.55 -7.26
N THR A 6 18.76 15.26 -6.76
CA THR A 6 18.59 16.64 -6.27
C THR A 6 18.20 17.58 -7.42
N CYS A 7 18.81 17.41 -8.59
CA CYS A 7 18.42 18.11 -9.81
C CYS A 7 17.02 17.73 -10.26
N CYS A 8 16.70 16.43 -10.35
CA CYS A 8 15.35 15.95 -10.70
C CYS A 8 14.28 16.50 -9.75
N LYS A 9 14.56 16.57 -8.45
CA LYS A 9 13.68 17.19 -7.46
C LYS A 9 13.46 18.68 -7.73
N PHE A 10 14.53 19.42 -8.01
CA PHE A 10 14.42 20.83 -8.35
C PHE A 10 13.54 21.03 -9.59
N PHE A 11 13.74 20.18 -10.61
CA PHE A 11 12.94 20.21 -11.83
C PHE A 11 11.47 19.85 -11.58
N SER A 12 11.19 18.75 -10.88
CA SER A 12 9.80 18.33 -10.57
C SER A 12 9.05 19.36 -9.73
N LYS A 13 9.72 20.14 -8.88
CA LYS A 13 9.08 21.16 -8.04
C LYS A 13 8.86 22.50 -8.74
N ASN A 14 9.77 22.91 -9.62
CA ASN A 14 9.84 24.29 -10.09
C ASN A 14 9.54 24.47 -11.58
N LEU A 15 9.43 23.38 -12.35
CA LEU A 15 9.16 23.43 -13.79
C LEU A 15 7.77 22.83 -14.08
N THR A 16 7.22 23.08 -15.28
CA THR A 16 6.02 22.42 -15.84
C THR A 16 6.37 21.15 -16.62
N ASP A 17 5.43 20.24 -16.87
CA ASP A 17 5.70 18.95 -17.52
C ASP A 17 6.43 19.09 -18.86
N GLU A 18 6.01 20.06 -19.67
CA GLU A 18 6.67 20.42 -20.93
C GLU A 18 8.06 21.02 -20.74
N ALA A 19 8.29 21.74 -19.64
CA ALA A 19 9.60 22.32 -19.33
C ALA A 19 10.59 21.26 -18.83
N VAL A 20 10.13 20.24 -18.09
CA VAL A 20 10.98 19.09 -17.73
C VAL A 20 11.33 18.29 -18.97
N LEU A 21 10.36 18.00 -19.85
CA LEU A 21 10.66 17.36 -21.13
C LEU A 21 11.72 18.15 -21.90
N ARG A 22 11.63 19.48 -21.95
CA ARG A 22 12.64 20.33 -22.60
C ARG A 22 14.03 20.28 -21.97
N VAL A 23 14.15 20.11 -20.65
CA VAL A 23 15.46 19.95 -19.98
C VAL A 23 16.16 18.66 -20.41
N PHE A 24 15.38 17.62 -20.70
CA PHE A 24 15.86 16.32 -21.16
C PHE A 24 15.88 16.19 -22.69
N VAL A 25 15.69 17.27 -23.45
CA VAL A 25 15.91 17.26 -24.91
C VAL A 25 17.29 17.83 -25.19
N THR A 26 18.24 16.98 -25.57
CA THR A 26 19.46 17.44 -26.22
C THR A 26 19.12 17.84 -27.66
N LYS A 27 19.11 19.13 -27.97
CA LYS A 27 19.32 19.55 -29.35
C LYS A 27 20.76 19.20 -29.70
N VAL A 28 20.97 18.06 -30.37
CA VAL A 28 22.23 17.82 -31.08
C VAL A 28 22.31 18.91 -32.14
N LYS A 29 23.10 19.96 -31.89
CA LYS A 29 23.57 20.81 -32.98
C LYS A 29 24.55 19.95 -33.76
N GLU A 30 24.07 19.27 -34.79
CA GLU A 30 24.95 18.83 -35.84
C GLU A 30 25.70 20.08 -36.33
N ARG A 31 27.03 19.99 -36.35
CA ARG A 31 27.86 21.02 -37.00
C ARG A 31 27.36 21.13 -38.43
N GLU A 32 27.09 22.37 -38.84
CA GLU A 32 26.77 22.75 -40.20
C GLU A 32 27.66 21.99 -41.19
N ASP A 33 27.02 21.11 -41.97
CA ASP A 33 27.15 21.01 -43.43
C ASP A 33 26.64 19.62 -43.86
N VAL A 34 25.37 19.58 -44.27
CA VAL A 34 24.83 18.88 -45.45
C VAL A 34 23.30 18.88 -45.33
N GLU A 35 22.64 19.52 -46.28
CA GLU A 35 21.21 19.46 -46.49
C GLU A 35 20.76 18.00 -46.69
N SER A 36 20.14 17.41 -45.68
CA SER A 36 19.21 16.31 -45.90
C SER A 36 18.05 16.41 -44.92
N SER A 37 16.86 16.58 -45.48
CA SER A 37 15.57 16.54 -44.80
C SER A 37 15.28 15.12 -44.28
N ALA A 38 15.94 14.74 -43.19
CA ALA A 38 15.56 13.61 -42.38
C ALA A 38 14.95 14.15 -41.08
N ASP A 39 13.74 13.68 -40.75
CA ASP A 39 13.09 13.93 -39.46
C ASP A 39 14.09 13.68 -38.33
N VAL A 40 14.57 14.76 -37.71
CA VAL A 40 15.41 14.71 -36.50
C VAL A 40 14.49 14.19 -35.40
N SER A 41 14.43 12.88 -35.24
CA SER A 41 13.77 12.24 -34.11
C SER A 41 14.46 12.75 -32.86
N SER A 42 13.84 13.69 -32.13
CA SER A 42 14.33 14.10 -30.83
C SER A 42 14.36 12.87 -29.94
N GLU A 43 15.55 12.31 -29.71
CA GLU A 43 15.75 11.22 -28.76
C GLU A 43 15.16 11.64 -27.43
N ASN A 44 14.25 10.82 -26.91
CA ASN A 44 13.55 11.11 -25.67
C ASN A 44 14.46 10.74 -24.50
N CYS A 45 15.50 11.57 -24.23
CA CYS A 45 16.51 11.23 -23.22
C CYS A 45 15.91 11.06 -21.81
N LEU A 46 14.71 11.58 -21.55
CA LEU A 46 13.97 11.29 -20.32
C LEU A 46 13.51 9.83 -20.26
N GLU A 47 13.02 9.27 -21.36
CA GLU A 47 12.62 7.87 -21.45
C GLU A 47 13.83 6.94 -21.29
N GLU A 48 14.96 7.28 -21.90
CA GLU A 48 16.22 6.54 -21.75
C GLU A 48 16.79 6.64 -20.33
N PHE A 49 16.68 7.81 -19.71
CA PHE A 49 17.09 8.01 -18.32
C PHE A 49 16.22 7.18 -17.36
N VAL A 50 14.90 7.18 -17.54
CA VAL A 50 13.98 6.34 -16.75
C VAL A 50 14.27 4.85 -16.99
N SER A 51 14.47 4.43 -18.24
CA SER A 51 14.87 3.06 -18.59
C SER A 51 16.19 2.67 -17.91
N SER A 52 17.17 3.58 -17.85
CA SER A 52 18.44 3.37 -17.17
C SER A 52 18.28 3.22 -15.65
N ILE A 53 17.40 4.03 -15.02
CA ILE A 53 17.06 3.87 -13.59
C ILE A 53 16.43 2.50 -13.35
N ILE A 54 15.50 2.08 -14.21
CA ILE A 54 14.83 0.78 -14.11
C ILE A 54 15.83 -0.37 -14.27
N ALA A 55 16.76 -0.28 -15.23
CA ALA A 55 17.83 -1.25 -15.41
C ALA A 55 18.72 -1.34 -14.16
N VAL A 56 19.10 -0.21 -13.56
CA VAL A 56 19.84 -0.20 -12.29
C VAL A 56 19.07 -0.90 -11.17
N LEU A 57 17.75 -0.75 -11.09
CA LEU A 57 16.94 -1.42 -10.08
C LEU A 57 16.83 -2.94 -10.31
N ILE A 58 16.78 -3.37 -11.56
CA ILE A 58 16.59 -4.78 -11.94
C ILE A 58 17.90 -5.55 -11.91
N ASP A 59 18.99 -4.96 -12.41
CA ASP A 59 20.24 -5.67 -12.71
C ASP A 59 21.24 -5.65 -11.54
N LEU A 60 21.17 -4.65 -10.64
CA LEU A 60 22.08 -4.61 -9.49
C LEU A 60 21.65 -5.61 -8.41
N PRO A 61 22.56 -6.50 -7.96
CA PRO A 61 22.30 -7.34 -6.79
C PRO A 61 22.24 -6.48 -5.52
N VAL A 62 21.47 -6.92 -4.52
CA VAL A 62 21.35 -6.22 -3.24
C VAL A 62 22.52 -6.58 -2.33
N ASN A 63 23.52 -5.71 -2.27
CA ASN A 63 24.72 -5.82 -1.44
C ASN A 63 24.96 -4.49 -0.70
N TRP A 64 25.81 -4.49 0.32
CA TRP A 64 26.16 -3.30 1.11
C TRP A 64 26.74 -2.12 0.28
N ILE A 65 27.34 -2.40 -0.88
CA ILE A 65 27.86 -1.39 -1.81
C ILE A 65 26.73 -0.80 -2.66
N THR A 66 25.87 -1.67 -3.19
CA THR A 66 24.83 -1.33 -4.16
C THR A 66 23.57 -0.78 -3.51
N ILE A 67 23.35 -1.05 -2.22
CA ILE A 67 22.16 -0.58 -1.47
C ILE A 67 21.99 0.93 -1.54
N LYS A 68 23.08 1.71 -1.48
CA LYS A 68 23.04 3.17 -1.61
C LYS A 68 22.59 3.60 -3.02
N ALA A 69 23.04 2.89 -4.05
CA ALA A 69 22.64 3.14 -5.43
C ALA A 69 21.16 2.78 -5.65
N LEU A 70 20.72 1.61 -5.16
CA LEU A 70 19.34 1.16 -5.23
C LEU A 70 18.38 2.12 -4.50
N MET A 71 18.72 2.52 -3.27
CA MET A 71 17.96 3.52 -2.51
C MET A 71 17.81 4.83 -3.28
N GLU A 72 18.88 5.29 -3.92
CA GLU A 72 18.87 6.54 -4.65
C GLU A 72 18.10 6.45 -5.97
N SER A 73 18.18 5.30 -6.66
CA SER A 73 17.37 5.00 -7.83
C SER A 73 15.87 4.95 -7.51
N LEU A 74 15.48 4.26 -6.43
CA LEU A 74 14.08 4.24 -5.95
C LEU A 74 13.60 5.63 -5.58
N SER A 75 14.41 6.39 -4.83
CA SER A 75 14.08 7.77 -4.44
C SER A 75 13.93 8.69 -5.66
N CYS A 76 14.80 8.53 -6.66
CA CYS A 76 14.75 9.32 -7.89
C CYS A 76 13.48 9.00 -8.68
N LEU A 77 13.16 7.71 -8.81
CA LEU A 77 11.94 7.27 -9.49
C LEU A 77 10.68 7.77 -8.78
N LEU A 78 10.65 7.69 -7.44
CA LEU A 78 9.54 8.21 -6.64
C LEU A 78 9.33 9.71 -6.87
N VAL A 79 10.40 10.52 -6.88
CA VAL A 79 10.33 11.96 -7.12
C VAL A 79 9.86 12.31 -8.55
N LEU A 80 10.22 11.49 -9.53
CA LEU A 80 9.77 11.68 -10.92
C LEU A 80 8.29 11.34 -11.10
N LEU A 81 7.80 10.31 -10.39
CA LEU A 81 6.41 9.88 -10.42
C LEU A 81 5.50 10.73 -9.53
N SER A 82 6.01 11.32 -8.45
CA SER A 82 5.22 12.07 -7.46
C SER A 82 4.85 13.50 -7.87
N ARG A 83 5.01 13.86 -9.14
CA ARG A 83 4.77 15.24 -9.58
C ARG A 83 3.30 15.62 -9.65
N GLU A 84 2.43 14.65 -9.94
CA GLU A 84 0.96 14.77 -9.87
C GLU A 84 0.48 15.36 -8.53
N VAL A 85 1.24 15.14 -7.44
CA VAL A 85 0.87 15.60 -6.10
C VAL A 85 1.14 17.10 -5.89
N TYR A 86 2.00 17.72 -6.71
CA TYR A 86 2.34 19.15 -6.61
C TYR A 86 1.44 20.06 -7.46
N GLU A 87 0.91 19.56 -8.57
CA GLU A 87 0.10 20.36 -9.51
C GLU A 87 -1.42 20.29 -9.25
N GLY A 88 -1.88 19.46 -8.30
CA GLY A 88 -3.28 19.37 -7.89
C GLY A 88 -4.25 18.84 -8.96
N ASN A 89 -3.76 18.53 -10.16
CA ASN A 89 -4.51 17.98 -11.28
C ASN A 89 -4.06 16.54 -11.58
N VAL A 90 -5.05 15.64 -11.70
CA VAL A 90 -4.87 14.19 -11.95
C VAL A 90 -4.58 13.92 -13.44
N ILE A 91 -3.66 14.67 -14.03
CA ILE A 91 -3.19 14.40 -15.38
C ILE A 91 -1.93 13.56 -15.24
N SER A 92 -1.97 12.33 -15.76
CA SER A 92 -0.84 11.41 -15.73
C SER A 92 0.44 12.12 -16.20
N THR A 93 1.45 12.17 -15.33
CA THR A 93 2.75 12.80 -15.61
C THR A 93 3.35 12.22 -16.89
N ALA A 94 4.18 13.00 -17.60
CA ALA A 94 4.92 12.48 -18.75
C ALA A 94 5.68 11.17 -18.41
N VAL A 95 6.26 11.07 -17.22
CA VAL A 95 6.99 9.88 -16.73
C VAL A 95 6.04 8.70 -16.50
N ALA A 96 4.89 8.91 -15.86
CA ALA A 96 3.88 7.86 -15.69
C ALA A 96 3.38 7.35 -17.04
N LYS A 97 3.12 8.24 -18.02
CA LYS A 97 2.75 7.86 -19.38
C LYS A 97 3.83 7.01 -20.07
N MET A 98 5.10 7.36 -19.92
CA MET A 98 6.22 6.57 -20.45
C MET A 98 6.27 5.17 -19.83
N MET A 99 6.02 5.06 -18.52
CA MET A 99 6.05 3.77 -17.83
C MET A 99 4.82 2.90 -18.11
N LEU A 100 3.65 3.51 -18.39
CA LEU A 100 2.41 2.80 -18.65
C LEU A 100 2.20 2.45 -20.13
N PHE A 101 2.59 3.36 -21.03
CA PHE A 101 2.29 3.27 -22.47
C PHE A 101 3.53 3.44 -23.38
N GLY A 102 4.68 3.82 -22.83
CA GLY A 102 5.94 3.97 -23.57
C GLY A 102 6.78 2.70 -23.62
N LYS A 103 8.03 2.82 -24.09
CA LYS A 103 8.99 1.72 -24.20
C LYS A 103 9.32 1.12 -22.82
N CYS A 104 9.27 1.92 -21.77
CA CYS A 104 9.50 1.49 -20.40
C CYS A 104 8.45 0.51 -19.87
N ALA A 105 7.27 0.41 -20.50
CA ALA A 105 6.21 -0.54 -20.11
C ALA A 105 6.66 -2.01 -20.23
N ILE A 106 7.62 -2.30 -21.11
CA ILE A 106 8.18 -3.65 -21.29
C ILE A 106 8.81 -4.17 -19.99
N HIS A 107 9.38 -3.29 -19.17
CA HIS A 107 10.02 -3.66 -17.92
C HIS A 107 9.02 -3.91 -16.78
N ALA A 108 7.72 -3.65 -16.96
CA ALA A 108 6.75 -3.68 -15.88
C ALA A 108 6.68 -5.02 -15.10
N PRO A 109 6.68 -6.22 -15.74
CA PRO A 109 6.68 -7.48 -15.01
C PRO A 109 7.93 -7.66 -14.14
N LEU A 110 9.11 -7.35 -14.70
CA LEU A 110 10.39 -7.55 -14.03
C LEU A 110 10.62 -6.53 -12.92
N LEU A 111 10.22 -5.27 -13.14
CA LEU A 111 10.26 -4.23 -12.12
C LEU A 111 9.30 -4.54 -10.97
N THR A 112 8.06 -4.97 -11.27
CA THR A 112 7.08 -5.37 -10.24
C THR A 112 7.61 -6.51 -9.38
N LYS A 113 8.18 -7.54 -10.01
CA LYS A 113 8.83 -8.66 -9.31
C LYS A 113 9.95 -8.15 -8.38
N THR A 114 10.81 -7.29 -8.90
CA THR A 114 11.97 -6.77 -8.17
C THR A 114 11.54 -5.94 -6.96
N LEU A 115 10.56 -5.03 -7.13
CA LEU A 115 10.03 -4.21 -6.03
C LEU A 115 9.38 -5.07 -4.93
N LEU A 116 8.63 -6.12 -5.31
CA LEU A 116 8.06 -7.07 -4.34
C LEU A 116 9.13 -7.89 -3.62
N LEU A 117 10.21 -8.29 -4.31
CA LEU A 117 11.34 -8.99 -3.69
C LEU A 117 12.12 -8.10 -2.74
N LEU A 118 12.36 -6.83 -3.10
CA LEU A 118 12.96 -5.83 -2.21
C LEU A 118 12.10 -5.61 -0.96
N TYR A 119 10.79 -5.49 -1.14
CA TYR A 119 9.85 -5.41 -0.02
C TYR A 119 9.89 -6.68 0.86
N SER A 120 9.90 -7.87 0.26
CA SER A 120 9.80 -9.14 1.01
C SER A 120 11.09 -9.55 1.72
N LYS A 121 12.25 -9.29 1.12
CA LYS A 121 13.56 -9.82 1.61
C LYS A 121 14.44 -8.78 2.29
N HIS A 122 14.28 -7.50 1.93
CA HIS A 122 15.19 -6.42 2.33
C HIS A 122 14.44 -5.31 3.08
N ALA A 123 13.37 -5.68 3.79
CA ALA A 123 12.55 -4.74 4.54
C ALA A 123 13.27 -4.11 5.73
N GLU A 124 14.26 -4.80 6.30
CA GLU A 124 15.03 -4.32 7.46
C GLU A 124 16.38 -3.71 7.08
N ASP A 125 16.77 -3.80 5.80
CA ASP A 125 18.02 -3.24 5.29
C ASP A 125 17.89 -1.71 5.21
N ALA A 126 18.13 -1.06 6.34
CA ALA A 126 18.32 0.37 6.43
C ALA A 126 19.73 0.72 5.94
N CYS A 127 19.84 1.73 5.07
CA CYS A 127 21.15 2.30 4.79
C CYS A 127 21.71 2.86 6.12
N PRO A 128 22.92 2.47 6.57
CA PRO A 128 23.54 3.11 7.71
C PRO A 128 23.75 4.58 7.34
N LEU A 129 22.88 5.43 7.88
CA LEU A 129 23.05 6.87 7.88
C LEU A 129 24.26 7.12 8.77
N GLU A 130 25.42 7.34 8.17
CA GLU A 130 26.52 7.97 8.87
C GLU A 130 25.97 9.21 9.56
N LYS A 131 26.12 9.30 10.88
CA LYS A 131 25.81 10.50 11.65
C LYS A 131 26.68 11.63 11.12
N THR A 132 26.18 12.38 10.14
CA THR A 132 26.82 13.63 9.71
C THR A 132 26.52 14.71 10.73
N ASP A 133 27.16 14.61 11.90
CA ASP A 133 27.16 15.66 12.93
C ASP A 133 28.13 16.82 12.60
N GLN A 134 28.67 16.88 11.37
CA GLN A 134 29.67 17.90 10.99
C GLN A 134 29.25 18.83 9.85
N PHE A 135 28.09 18.62 9.24
CA PHE A 135 27.46 19.63 8.38
C PHE A 135 26.03 19.79 8.86
N GLY A 136 25.69 20.97 9.36
CA GLY A 136 24.38 21.33 9.93
C GLY A 136 23.24 21.32 8.91
N GLY A 137 22.95 20.15 8.34
CA GLY A 137 21.87 19.87 7.43
C GLY A 137 21.38 18.46 7.69
N GLY A 138 20.30 18.33 8.47
CA GLY A 138 19.61 17.07 8.66
C GLY A 138 19.36 16.38 7.30
N SER A 139 19.68 15.10 7.23
CA SER A 139 19.73 14.32 5.99
C SER A 139 18.46 14.54 5.14
N ILE A 140 18.63 15.16 3.97
CA ILE A 140 17.60 15.50 2.97
C ILE A 140 16.78 14.26 2.54
N PHE A 141 17.32 13.06 2.76
CA PHE A 141 16.68 11.76 2.58
C PHE A 141 15.48 11.54 3.52
N VAL A 142 15.64 11.88 4.80
CA VAL A 142 14.60 11.75 5.83
C VAL A 142 13.55 12.83 5.62
N GLY A 143 13.94 14.05 5.24
CA GLY A 143 13.00 15.13 4.97
C GLY A 143 12.08 14.89 3.78
N LEU A 144 12.52 14.19 2.73
CA LEU A 144 11.72 13.90 1.52
C LEU A 144 10.76 12.75 1.69
N ALA A 145 11.24 11.65 2.25
CA ALA A 145 10.37 10.54 2.57
C ALA A 145 9.42 10.93 3.69
N ASN A 146 9.82 11.74 4.68
CA ASN A 146 8.86 12.30 5.63
C ASN A 146 7.91 13.30 4.98
N SER A 147 8.30 14.13 4.01
CA SER A 147 7.34 15.07 3.38
C SER A 147 6.43 14.41 2.34
N LEU A 148 6.86 13.36 1.64
CA LEU A 148 5.98 12.55 0.78
C LEU A 148 5.16 11.55 1.59
N MET A 149 5.72 11.02 2.68
CA MET A 149 4.97 10.26 3.66
C MET A 149 4.01 11.20 4.38
N GLU A 150 4.32 12.46 4.71
CA GLU A 150 3.39 13.47 5.25
C GLU A 150 2.35 13.91 4.21
N LEU A 151 2.67 13.87 2.92
CA LEU A 151 1.72 14.19 1.84
C LEU A 151 0.82 12.99 1.48
N LEU A 152 1.29 11.75 1.70
CA LEU A 152 0.53 10.50 1.65
C LEU A 152 -0.07 10.09 3.03
N GLN A 153 0.34 10.78 4.09
CA GLN A 153 0.00 10.68 5.51
C GLN A 153 -0.07 12.08 6.12
N ILE A 154 -1.14 12.81 5.83
CA ILE A 154 -1.29 14.18 6.35
C ILE A 154 -1.55 14.17 7.87
N ASP A 155 -0.48 14.57 8.56
CA ASP A 155 -0.28 15.15 9.90
C ASP A 155 -0.43 14.25 11.15
N ASN A 156 0.69 14.05 11.86
CA ASN A 156 0.74 13.54 13.23
C ASN A 156 1.48 14.56 14.10
N ASN A 157 0.72 15.38 14.81
CA ASN A 157 1.17 15.97 16.06
C ASN A 157 0.96 14.92 17.15
N ASP A 158 2.00 14.18 17.52
CA ASP A 158 2.27 13.92 18.92
C ASP A 158 3.67 13.35 19.17
N LYS A 159 4.16 13.72 20.36
CA LYS A 159 5.55 13.72 20.79
C LYS A 159 6.04 12.31 21.11
N GLU A 160 6.87 11.74 20.24
CA GLU A 160 8.05 10.92 20.54
C GLU A 160 8.73 10.53 19.21
N LYS A 161 9.69 11.34 18.76
CA LYS A 161 10.46 11.08 17.54
C LYS A 161 11.43 9.91 17.75
N GLN A 162 10.94 8.67 17.69
CA GLN A 162 11.75 7.61 17.08
C GLN A 162 11.76 7.91 15.58
N VAL A 163 12.90 8.38 15.07
CA VAL A 163 13.14 8.51 13.64
C VAL A 163 13.09 7.10 13.06
N LYS A 164 11.92 6.64 12.59
CA LYS A 164 11.82 5.42 11.78
C LYS A 164 12.71 5.65 10.56
N SER A 165 13.84 4.94 10.50
CA SER A 165 14.72 4.94 9.34
C SER A 165 13.96 4.32 8.18
N ILE A 166 13.77 5.09 7.10
CA ILE A 166 13.20 4.57 5.86
C ILE A 166 14.08 3.46 5.31
N THR A 167 13.50 2.29 5.11
CA THR A 167 14.23 1.12 4.60
C THR A 167 14.11 0.99 3.09
N LEU A 168 14.94 0.13 2.50
CA LEU A 168 14.87 -0.19 1.08
C LEU A 168 13.50 -0.77 0.69
N GLY A 169 12.97 -1.67 1.53
CA GLY A 169 11.65 -2.24 1.34
C GLY A 169 10.53 -1.20 1.37
N ASP A 170 10.62 -0.18 2.23
CA ASP A 170 9.63 0.93 2.29
C ASP A 170 9.56 1.69 0.98
N GLN A 171 10.73 2.07 0.44
CA GLN A 171 10.82 2.83 -0.80
C GLN A 171 10.36 2.00 -1.99
N ALA A 172 10.74 0.72 -2.03
CA ALA A 172 10.31 -0.19 -3.08
C ALA A 172 8.78 -0.35 -3.10
N LEU A 173 8.18 -0.51 -1.92
CA LEU A 173 6.73 -0.62 -1.78
C LEU A 173 6.01 0.66 -2.22
N ASN A 174 6.49 1.83 -1.80
CA ASN A 174 5.87 3.12 -2.17
C ASN A 174 5.92 3.35 -3.68
N VAL A 175 7.06 3.06 -4.34
CA VAL A 175 7.17 3.14 -5.80
C VAL A 175 6.18 2.19 -6.47
N LEU A 176 6.09 0.94 -6.00
CA LEU A 176 5.15 -0.05 -6.55
C LEU A 176 3.70 0.42 -6.43
N LEU A 177 3.30 0.88 -5.24
CA LEU A 177 1.93 1.34 -4.99
C LEU A 177 1.59 2.57 -5.83
N LEU A 178 2.52 3.51 -5.99
CA LEU A 178 2.32 4.69 -6.84
C LEU A 178 2.10 4.28 -8.30
N LEU A 179 2.95 3.39 -8.83
CA LEU A 179 2.83 2.87 -10.19
C LEU A 179 1.50 2.16 -10.43
N VAL A 180 1.03 1.37 -9.46
CA VAL A 180 -0.25 0.63 -9.54
C VAL A 180 -1.46 1.55 -9.35
N SER A 181 -1.30 2.68 -8.67
CA SER A 181 -2.39 3.61 -8.37
C SER A 181 -2.70 4.58 -9.50
N HIS A 182 -1.80 4.76 -10.47
CA HIS A 182 -2.07 5.63 -11.62
C HIS A 182 -3.28 5.16 -12.43
N ASN A 183 -4.05 6.14 -12.91
CA ASN A 183 -5.22 5.89 -13.73
C ASN A 183 -4.82 5.66 -15.18
N THR A 184 -5.44 4.66 -15.80
CA THR A 184 -5.30 4.37 -17.23
C THR A 184 -6.60 4.72 -17.96
N PRO A 185 -6.55 5.22 -19.20
CA PRO A 185 -7.74 5.44 -20.01
C PRO A 185 -8.56 4.16 -20.15
N GLU A 186 -9.88 4.30 -20.25
CA GLU A 186 -10.80 3.18 -20.39
C GLU A 186 -10.41 2.28 -21.58
N GLY A 187 -10.39 0.97 -21.36
CA GLY A 187 -10.04 -0.03 -22.40
C GLY A 187 -8.55 -0.35 -22.54
N THR A 188 -7.65 0.33 -21.82
CA THR A 188 -6.21 0.02 -21.85
C THR A 188 -5.77 -0.91 -20.71
N ILE A 189 -4.84 -1.82 -21.02
CA ILE A 189 -4.28 -2.74 -20.03
C ILE A 189 -3.20 -2.01 -19.24
N HIS A 190 -3.36 -1.95 -17.92
CA HIS A 190 -2.35 -1.38 -17.03
C HIS A 190 -1.25 -2.42 -16.74
N PRO A 191 -0.01 -2.23 -17.23
CA PRO A 191 1.00 -3.29 -17.23
C PRO A 191 1.46 -3.69 -15.81
N PHE A 192 1.62 -2.74 -14.88
CA PHE A 192 1.96 -3.05 -13.48
C PHE A 192 0.81 -3.73 -12.71
N ARG A 193 -0.45 -3.35 -12.95
CA ARG A 193 -1.61 -4.05 -12.37
C ARG A 193 -1.71 -5.49 -12.89
N GLN A 194 -1.54 -5.69 -14.20
CA GLN A 194 -1.49 -7.02 -14.79
C GLN A 194 -0.38 -7.86 -14.14
N ALA A 195 0.82 -7.31 -14.04
CA ALA A 195 1.95 -7.97 -13.39
C ALA A 195 1.68 -8.32 -11.90
N LEU A 196 1.11 -7.39 -11.13
CA LEU A 196 0.79 -7.58 -9.71
C LEU A 196 -0.34 -8.62 -9.49
N PHE A 197 -1.30 -8.71 -10.41
CA PHE A 197 -2.47 -9.58 -10.25
C PHE A 197 -2.31 -10.95 -10.91
N SER A 198 -1.21 -11.20 -11.63
CA SER A 198 -0.98 -12.44 -12.39
C SER A 198 0.31 -13.19 -12.01
N PHE A 199 0.95 -12.86 -10.89
CA PHE A 199 2.07 -13.65 -10.36
C PHE A 199 1.58 -14.84 -9.54
N ILE A 200 2.37 -15.92 -9.55
CA ILE A 200 2.05 -17.20 -8.87
C ILE A 200 3.11 -17.59 -7.85
N ASN A 201 2.80 -18.60 -7.04
CA ASN A 201 3.72 -19.08 -6.02
C ASN A 201 4.92 -19.79 -6.66
N SER A 202 6.13 -19.45 -6.23
CA SER A 202 7.37 -20.08 -6.66
C SER A 202 7.50 -21.54 -6.22
N GLN A 203 6.82 -21.91 -5.13
CA GLN A 203 6.87 -23.25 -4.55
C GLN A 203 5.86 -24.21 -5.20
N GLU A 204 4.92 -23.71 -6.01
CA GLU A 204 4.03 -24.57 -6.78
C GLU A 204 4.73 -25.10 -8.03
N GLN A 205 4.96 -26.41 -8.02
CA GLN A 205 5.29 -27.18 -9.23
C GLN A 205 4.02 -27.35 -10.05
N SER A 206 3.68 -26.39 -10.90
CA SER A 206 2.51 -26.54 -11.78
C SER A 206 2.75 -27.67 -12.79
N MET A 207 2.16 -28.85 -12.55
CA MET A 207 1.86 -29.86 -13.58
C MET A 207 0.39 -29.81 -14.05
N VAL A 208 -0.39 -28.80 -13.66
CA VAL A 208 -1.81 -28.72 -14.03
C VAL A 208 -2.04 -27.50 -14.92
N THR A 209 -2.51 -27.78 -16.13
CA THR A 209 -3.09 -26.91 -17.15
C THR A 209 -3.72 -25.63 -16.58
N LEU A 210 -3.06 -24.49 -16.78
CA LEU A 210 -3.73 -23.19 -16.65
C LEU A 210 -4.79 -23.08 -17.76
N PRO A 211 -5.96 -22.46 -17.48
CA PRO A 211 -6.88 -22.05 -18.52
C PRO A 211 -6.14 -21.09 -19.48
N THR A 212 -6.40 -21.26 -20.77
CA THR A 212 -5.66 -20.77 -21.94
C THR A 212 -5.62 -19.25 -22.13
N THR A 213 -5.80 -18.44 -21.08
CA THR A 213 -6.06 -16.99 -21.17
C THR A 213 -5.30 -16.10 -20.19
N SER A 214 -4.64 -16.61 -19.14
CA SER A 214 -3.83 -15.77 -18.23
C SER A 214 -2.32 -15.97 -18.45
N VAL A 215 -1.66 -14.93 -18.97
CA VAL A 215 -0.20 -14.89 -19.10
C VAL A 215 0.39 -14.73 -17.70
N VAL A 216 0.97 -15.79 -17.14
CA VAL A 216 1.73 -15.72 -15.88
C VAL A 216 2.92 -14.79 -16.09
N CYS A 217 3.01 -13.72 -15.28
CA CYS A 217 4.06 -12.72 -15.44
C CYS A 217 5.39 -13.14 -14.79
N PHE A 218 5.33 -13.66 -13.55
CA PHE A 218 6.51 -14.12 -12.80
C PHE A 218 6.10 -14.96 -11.58
N LYS A 219 7.09 -15.51 -10.86
CA LYS A 219 6.92 -16.28 -9.63
C LYS A 219 7.55 -15.58 -8.42
N ILE A 220 6.89 -15.65 -7.25
CA ILE A 220 7.37 -15.16 -5.94
C ILE A 220 7.10 -16.19 -4.84
N ASN A 221 7.93 -16.24 -3.80
CA ASN A 221 7.67 -17.06 -2.61
C ASN A 221 6.53 -16.43 -1.78
N PHE A 222 5.37 -17.07 -1.78
CA PHE A 222 4.21 -16.56 -1.04
C PHE A 222 4.42 -16.57 0.48
N THR A 223 5.27 -17.46 1.01
CA THR A 223 5.58 -17.50 2.43
C THR A 223 6.32 -16.24 2.87
N GLU A 224 7.41 -15.89 2.18
CA GLU A 224 8.20 -14.69 2.47
C GLU A 224 7.35 -13.42 2.34
N LEU A 225 6.56 -13.30 1.26
CA LEU A 225 5.70 -12.14 1.05
C LEU A 225 4.62 -12.03 2.14
N TYR A 226 3.99 -13.15 2.52
CA TYR A 226 2.96 -13.19 3.54
C TYR A 226 3.49 -12.83 4.93
N ASP A 227 4.62 -13.42 5.33
CA ASP A 227 5.24 -13.13 6.62
C ASP A 227 5.65 -11.65 6.72
N GLN A 228 6.17 -11.10 5.62
CA GLN A 228 6.47 -9.68 5.52
C GLN A 228 5.23 -8.80 5.65
N ILE A 229 4.14 -9.14 4.96
CA ILE A 229 2.86 -8.41 5.09
C ILE A 229 2.32 -8.51 6.51
N CYS A 230 2.41 -9.67 7.16
CA CYS A 230 1.95 -9.85 8.55
C CYS A 230 2.75 -8.97 9.52
N SER A 231 4.07 -8.92 9.38
CA SER A 231 4.92 -8.08 10.24
C SER A 231 4.62 -6.58 10.12
N ARG A 232 4.00 -6.17 8.99
CA ARG A 232 3.75 -4.77 8.64
C ARG A 232 2.29 -4.43 8.36
N SER A 233 1.35 -5.29 8.72
CA SER A 233 -0.07 -5.10 8.38
C SER A 233 -0.71 -3.90 9.10
N GLY A 234 -0.03 -3.34 10.11
CA GLY A 234 -0.39 -2.08 10.73
C GLY A 234 0.07 -0.82 9.98
N ASP A 235 0.95 -0.95 8.98
CA ASP A 235 1.39 0.17 8.15
C ASP A 235 0.45 0.37 6.94
N LYS A 236 0.02 1.61 6.68
CA LYS A 236 -0.91 1.94 5.57
C LYS A 236 -0.43 1.44 4.20
N PRO A 237 0.84 1.59 3.77
CA PRO A 237 1.31 1.07 2.48
C PRO A 237 1.19 -0.46 2.37
N SER A 238 1.60 -1.19 3.41
CA SER A 238 1.55 -2.66 3.43
C SER A 238 0.11 -3.17 3.43
N LEU A 239 -0.78 -2.49 4.14
CA LEU A 239 -2.20 -2.78 4.14
C LEU A 239 -2.84 -2.51 2.77
N LEU A 240 -2.37 -1.50 2.04
CA LEU A 240 -2.84 -1.18 0.68
C LEU A 240 -2.40 -2.24 -0.32
N LEU A 241 -1.15 -2.72 -0.20
CA LEU A 241 -0.68 -3.86 -0.98
C LEU A 241 -1.52 -5.10 -0.69
N LEU A 242 -1.79 -5.40 0.60
CA LEU A 242 -2.63 -6.53 0.98
C LEU A 242 -4.03 -6.41 0.36
N TYR A 243 -4.65 -5.24 0.41
CA TYR A 243 -5.94 -4.99 -0.25
C TYR A 243 -5.89 -5.31 -1.75
N PHE A 244 -4.90 -4.78 -2.48
CA PHE A 244 -4.76 -5.03 -3.92
C PHE A 244 -4.62 -6.53 -4.24
N LEU A 245 -3.80 -7.24 -3.46
CA LEU A 245 -3.56 -8.67 -3.64
C LEU A 245 -4.80 -9.49 -3.31
N LEU A 246 -5.47 -9.23 -2.17
CA LEU A 246 -6.70 -9.93 -1.81
C LEU A 246 -7.82 -9.67 -2.83
N TYR A 247 -7.93 -8.45 -3.36
CA TYR A 247 -9.01 -8.10 -4.28
C TYR A 247 -8.85 -8.75 -5.67
N LYS A 248 -7.63 -8.77 -6.24
CA LYS A 248 -7.41 -9.19 -7.64
C LYS A 248 -6.51 -10.41 -7.86
N ASN A 249 -5.61 -10.73 -6.93
CA ASN A 249 -4.76 -11.92 -7.05
C ASN A 249 -5.42 -13.10 -6.31
N VAL A 250 -6.19 -13.90 -7.05
CA VAL A 250 -6.98 -15.02 -6.49
C VAL A 250 -6.08 -16.08 -5.84
N GLU A 251 -4.95 -16.41 -6.46
CA GLU A 251 -3.99 -17.38 -5.93
C GLU A 251 -3.43 -16.94 -4.57
N PHE A 252 -3.00 -15.68 -4.47
CA PHE A 252 -2.51 -15.13 -3.21
C PHE A 252 -3.61 -15.03 -2.16
N ARG A 253 -4.84 -14.66 -2.54
CA ARG A 253 -5.98 -14.64 -1.61
C ARG A 253 -6.25 -16.04 -1.04
N ASN A 254 -6.34 -17.06 -1.89
CA ASN A 254 -6.56 -18.45 -1.46
C ASN A 254 -5.43 -18.92 -0.55
N TYR A 255 -4.19 -18.57 -0.90
CA TYR A 255 -3.03 -18.85 -0.05
C TYR A 255 -3.19 -18.23 1.34
N VAL A 256 -3.54 -16.94 1.44
CA VAL A 256 -3.76 -16.25 2.73
C VAL A 256 -4.86 -16.93 3.56
N LEU A 257 -6.00 -17.25 2.95
CA LEU A 257 -7.14 -17.89 3.61
C LEU A 257 -6.82 -19.31 4.10
N SER A 258 -5.84 -20.00 3.50
CA SER A 258 -5.40 -21.33 3.92
C SER A 258 -4.44 -21.34 5.11
N ARG A 259 -3.94 -20.17 5.56
CA ARG A 259 -2.93 -20.08 6.62
C ARG A 259 -3.56 -20.30 8.00
N VAL A 260 -2.78 -20.93 8.90
CA VAL A 260 -3.15 -21.13 10.30
C VAL A 260 -2.76 -19.96 11.20
N ASN A 261 -1.74 -19.19 10.81
CA ASN A 261 -1.19 -18.08 11.59
C ASN A 261 -1.88 -16.73 11.31
N LEU A 262 -3.21 -16.76 11.10
CA LEU A 262 -4.02 -15.58 10.77
C LEU A 262 -3.96 -14.50 11.85
N GLN A 263 -3.65 -14.85 13.10
CA GLN A 263 -3.47 -13.90 14.19
C GLN A 263 -2.44 -12.82 13.86
N ASN A 264 -1.31 -13.18 13.25
CA ASN A 264 -0.25 -12.23 12.92
C ASN A 264 -0.71 -11.20 11.88
N LEU A 265 -1.68 -11.56 11.05
CA LEU A 265 -2.28 -10.66 10.07
C LEU A 265 -3.41 -9.83 10.68
N ILE A 266 -4.34 -10.47 11.37
CA ILE A 266 -5.61 -9.87 11.80
C ILE A 266 -5.41 -8.95 13.00
N LEU A 267 -4.57 -9.32 13.97
CA LEU A 267 -4.41 -8.55 15.20
C LEU A 267 -3.93 -7.11 14.93
N PRO A 268 -2.91 -6.85 14.09
CA PRO A 268 -2.52 -5.49 13.75
C PRO A 268 -3.59 -4.73 12.95
N ILE A 269 -4.36 -5.40 12.08
CA ILE A 269 -5.47 -4.77 11.33
C ILE A 269 -6.59 -4.33 12.28
N LEU A 270 -6.93 -5.16 13.26
CA LEU A 270 -7.90 -4.81 14.31
C LEU A 270 -7.40 -3.65 15.18
N LYS A 271 -6.09 -3.61 15.47
CA LYS A 271 -5.46 -2.47 16.15
C LYS A 271 -5.60 -1.18 15.34
N VAL A 272 -5.36 -1.22 14.03
CA VAL A 272 -5.58 -0.08 13.12
C VAL A 272 -7.03 0.38 13.19
N LEU A 273 -8.01 -0.53 13.08
CA LEU A 273 -9.44 -0.19 13.18
C LEU A 273 -9.78 0.50 14.50
N HIS A 274 -9.31 -0.07 15.61
CA HIS A 274 -9.57 0.48 16.94
C HIS A 274 -8.95 1.87 17.10
N THR A 275 -7.64 2.02 16.86
CA THR A 275 -6.94 3.30 17.06
C THR A 275 -7.43 4.37 16.09
N SER A 276 -7.63 4.04 14.80
CA SER A 276 -8.12 5.01 13.80
C SER A 276 -9.58 5.41 14.04
N SER A 277 -10.36 4.56 14.73
CA SER A 277 -11.72 4.92 15.15
C SER A 277 -11.73 5.82 16.39
N GLN A 278 -10.63 5.89 17.15
CA GLN A 278 -10.53 6.72 18.36
C GLN A 278 -10.05 8.14 18.05
N THR A 279 -9.23 8.31 17.01
CA THR A 279 -8.74 9.63 16.56
C THR A 279 -9.88 10.58 16.18
N ASP A 280 -9.63 11.88 16.37
CA ASP A 280 -10.62 12.95 16.17
C ASP A 280 -11.12 13.04 14.71
N VAL A 281 -12.35 13.53 14.58
CA VAL A 281 -13.16 13.59 13.34
C VAL A 281 -12.49 14.37 12.22
N ASP A 282 -11.59 15.29 12.55
CA ASP A 282 -10.95 16.19 11.59
C ASP A 282 -9.74 15.57 10.86
N SER A 283 -9.31 14.37 11.26
CA SER A 283 -8.18 13.68 10.63
C SER A 283 -8.62 12.86 9.41
N ASN A 284 -8.58 13.47 8.23
CA ASN A 284 -8.80 12.78 6.94
C ASN A 284 -7.89 11.55 6.73
N LEU A 285 -6.74 11.50 7.41
CA LEU A 285 -5.81 10.39 7.31
C LEU A 285 -6.25 9.15 8.11
N GLY A 286 -6.74 9.36 9.34
CA GLY A 286 -7.23 8.29 10.21
C GLY A 286 -8.41 7.58 9.55
N SER A 287 -9.29 8.33 8.89
CA SER A 287 -10.43 7.78 8.16
C SER A 287 -9.99 6.90 6.98
N GLN A 288 -9.02 7.31 6.16
CA GLN A 288 -8.52 6.49 5.06
C GLN A 288 -7.91 5.16 5.52
N HIS A 289 -7.10 5.19 6.58
CA HIS A 289 -6.48 3.98 7.12
C HIS A 289 -7.53 3.04 7.73
N LEU A 290 -8.53 3.61 8.40
CA LEU A 290 -9.70 2.91 8.91
C LEU A 290 -10.48 2.21 7.79
N TYR A 291 -10.81 2.92 6.70
CA TYR A 291 -11.56 2.33 5.58
C TYR A 291 -10.79 1.18 4.94
N LEU A 292 -9.49 1.34 4.74
CA LEU A 292 -8.66 0.31 4.15
C LEU A 292 -8.62 -0.96 5.01
N ALA A 293 -8.42 -0.80 6.33
CA ALA A 293 -8.48 -1.91 7.27
C ALA A 293 -9.86 -2.58 7.29
N LEU A 294 -10.93 -1.79 7.22
CA LEU A 294 -12.30 -2.30 7.20
C LEU A 294 -12.59 -3.11 5.94
N ILE A 295 -12.19 -2.61 4.76
CA ILE A 295 -12.37 -3.32 3.49
C ILE A 295 -11.60 -4.64 3.50
N VAL A 296 -10.37 -4.66 4.02
CA VAL A 296 -9.61 -5.91 4.16
C VAL A 296 -10.34 -6.92 5.06
N ILE A 297 -10.90 -6.47 6.20
CA ILE A 297 -11.71 -7.34 7.06
C ILE A 297 -12.97 -7.85 6.35
N VAL A 298 -13.64 -7.01 5.56
CA VAL A 298 -14.81 -7.42 4.75
C VAL A 298 -14.42 -8.51 3.74
N ILE A 299 -13.34 -8.30 2.96
CA ILE A 299 -12.89 -9.28 1.97
C ILE A 299 -12.53 -10.62 2.62
N LEU A 300 -11.86 -10.59 3.77
CA LEU A 300 -11.47 -11.82 4.47
C LEU A 300 -12.68 -12.52 5.10
N SER A 301 -13.65 -11.77 5.63
CA SER A 301 -14.83 -12.34 6.28
C SER A 301 -15.81 -13.00 5.32
N GLU A 302 -15.75 -12.71 4.01
CA GLU A 302 -16.53 -13.43 3.00
C GLU A 302 -16.24 -14.94 2.96
N ASP A 303 -15.11 -15.39 3.50
CA ASP A 303 -14.76 -16.81 3.58
C ASP A 303 -15.21 -17.43 4.93
N ASP A 304 -16.08 -18.44 4.87
CA ASP A 304 -16.63 -19.13 6.04
C ASP A 304 -15.55 -19.83 6.88
N PHE A 305 -14.52 -20.36 6.23
CA PHE A 305 -13.43 -21.07 6.91
C PHE A 305 -12.57 -20.10 7.73
N PHE A 306 -12.24 -18.95 7.15
CA PHE A 306 -11.62 -17.83 7.86
C PHE A 306 -12.47 -17.40 9.05
N CYS A 307 -13.77 -17.15 8.86
CA CYS A 307 -14.69 -16.76 9.93
C CYS A 307 -14.70 -17.77 11.08
N LYS A 308 -14.68 -19.07 10.78
CA LYS A 308 -14.56 -20.12 11.79
C LYS A 308 -13.23 -20.05 12.54
N ILE A 309 -12.10 -19.98 11.84
CA ILE A 309 -10.77 -19.98 12.49
C ILE A 309 -10.60 -18.78 13.43
N ILE A 310 -10.98 -17.57 13.02
CA ILE A 310 -10.79 -16.38 13.87
C ILE A 310 -11.63 -16.45 15.15
N HIS A 311 -12.80 -17.09 15.11
CA HIS A 311 -13.66 -17.28 16.29
C HIS A 311 -13.16 -18.39 17.22
N GLU A 312 -12.31 -19.30 16.75
CA GLU A 312 -11.66 -20.34 17.56
C GLU A 312 -10.26 -19.93 18.05
N THR A 313 -9.67 -18.87 17.49
CA THR A 313 -8.31 -18.42 17.80
C THR A 313 -8.28 -17.37 18.91
N PRO A 314 -7.53 -17.57 20.01
CA PRO A 314 -7.43 -16.60 21.11
C PRO A 314 -6.69 -15.33 20.67
N ALA A 315 -7.20 -14.15 21.06
CA ALA A 315 -6.64 -12.84 20.72
C ALA A 315 -5.44 -12.44 21.60
N LYS A 316 -4.40 -13.30 21.65
CA LYS A 316 -3.20 -13.03 22.46
C LYS A 316 -2.52 -11.73 21.99
N GLY A 317 -2.07 -10.90 22.93
CA GLY A 317 -1.43 -9.61 22.64
C GLY A 317 -2.39 -8.44 22.42
N ALA A 318 -3.72 -8.66 22.40
CA ALA A 318 -4.70 -7.57 22.38
C ALA A 318 -4.67 -6.71 23.67
N GLU A 319 -4.29 -7.31 24.80
CA GLU A 319 -4.25 -6.66 26.12
C GLU A 319 -3.34 -5.42 26.17
N GLU A 320 -2.31 -5.36 25.33
CA GLU A 320 -1.33 -4.25 25.31
C GLU A 320 -1.92 -2.94 24.79
N TRP A 321 -2.95 -3.01 23.95
CA TRP A 321 -3.50 -1.84 23.24
C TRP A 321 -5.03 -1.73 23.35
N PHE A 322 -5.72 -2.77 23.80
CA PHE A 322 -7.15 -2.77 24.05
C PHE A 322 -7.40 -2.82 25.56
N ALA A 323 -7.34 -1.66 26.23
CA ALA A 323 -7.36 -1.53 27.70
C ALA A 323 -8.74 -1.76 28.36
N GLU A 324 -9.63 -2.54 27.76
CA GLU A 324 -10.95 -2.83 28.34
C GLU A 324 -10.94 -4.09 29.21
N ARG A 325 -11.73 -4.09 30.28
CA ARG A 325 -11.70 -5.08 31.37
C ARG A 325 -12.01 -6.55 30.96
N SER A 326 -12.30 -6.86 29.70
CA SER A 326 -12.73 -8.20 29.26
C SER A 326 -11.92 -8.82 28.10
N VAL A 327 -10.63 -8.50 27.93
CA VAL A 327 -9.84 -9.03 26.79
C VAL A 327 -9.28 -10.44 27.01
N ARG A 328 -9.08 -10.86 28.26
CA ARG A 328 -8.29 -12.06 28.61
C ARG A 328 -8.79 -13.38 28.00
N ASP A 329 -10.10 -13.49 27.74
CA ASP A 329 -10.73 -14.69 27.18
C ASP A 329 -11.36 -14.44 25.80
N LEU A 330 -10.94 -13.39 25.10
CA LEU A 330 -11.51 -13.04 23.81
C LEU A 330 -10.82 -13.77 22.66
N THR A 331 -11.62 -14.23 21.70
CA THR A 331 -11.11 -14.73 20.41
C THR A 331 -10.91 -13.58 19.43
N LEU A 332 -10.15 -13.79 18.36
CA LEU A 332 -9.93 -12.75 17.33
C LEU A 332 -11.26 -12.32 16.70
N GLY A 333 -12.17 -13.27 16.45
CA GLY A 333 -13.52 -13.01 15.96
C GLY A 333 -14.33 -12.17 16.96
N GLY A 334 -14.32 -12.54 18.24
CA GLY A 334 -14.95 -11.74 19.29
C GLY A 334 -14.40 -10.31 19.37
N LEU A 335 -13.09 -10.14 19.18
CA LEU A 335 -12.43 -8.83 19.20
C LEU A 335 -12.84 -7.98 18.00
N ALA A 336 -12.88 -8.60 16.82
CA ALA A 336 -13.36 -7.96 15.59
C ALA A 336 -14.80 -7.47 15.76
N VAL A 337 -15.70 -8.31 16.26
CA VAL A 337 -17.10 -7.96 16.52
C VAL A 337 -17.20 -6.78 17.49
N LEU A 338 -16.47 -6.81 18.60
CA LEU A 338 -16.44 -5.70 19.56
C LEU A 338 -16.02 -4.37 18.93
N ILE A 339 -14.95 -4.39 18.14
CA ILE A 339 -14.42 -3.19 17.47
C ILE A 339 -15.43 -2.67 16.44
N LEU A 340 -16.00 -3.55 15.61
CA LEU A 340 -17.00 -3.18 14.60
C LEU A 340 -18.26 -2.56 15.24
N VAL A 341 -18.77 -3.14 16.32
CA VAL A 341 -19.92 -2.59 17.06
C VAL A 341 -19.60 -1.20 17.62
N LYS A 342 -18.41 -0.99 18.19
CA LYS A 342 -17.99 0.34 18.66
C LYS A 342 -17.89 1.36 17.52
N ILE A 343 -17.34 0.95 16.39
CA ILE A 343 -17.23 1.83 15.20
C ILE A 343 -18.63 2.22 14.73
N ILE A 344 -19.57 1.28 14.67
CA ILE A 344 -20.95 1.55 14.31
C ILE A 344 -21.60 2.52 15.32
N GLN A 345 -21.44 2.28 16.63
CA GLN A 345 -21.98 3.16 17.67
C GLN A 345 -21.42 4.59 17.53
N LYS A 346 -20.09 4.73 17.36
CA LYS A 346 -19.47 6.04 17.13
C LYS A 346 -19.97 6.68 15.83
N ASN A 347 -20.11 5.90 14.76
CA ASN A 347 -20.61 6.38 13.47
C ASN A 347 -22.03 6.94 13.55
N LEU A 348 -22.94 6.31 14.30
CA LEU A 348 -24.32 6.78 14.45
C LEU A 348 -24.40 8.18 15.07
N PHE A 349 -23.54 8.48 16.04
CA PHE A 349 -23.58 9.76 16.77
C PHE A 349 -22.63 10.82 16.20
N VAL A 350 -21.47 10.40 15.68
CA VAL A 350 -20.36 11.30 15.33
C VAL A 350 -20.21 11.44 13.82
N TYR A 351 -19.83 10.36 13.12
CA TYR A 351 -19.41 10.45 11.72
C TYR A 351 -20.59 10.54 10.73
N ARG A 352 -21.69 9.83 11.02
CA ARG A 352 -22.87 9.68 10.15
C ARG A 352 -22.54 9.26 8.73
N ASP A 353 -21.51 8.43 8.58
CA ASP A 353 -21.03 7.93 7.30
C ASP A 353 -21.75 6.63 6.91
N ARG A 354 -22.44 6.66 5.76
CA ARG A 354 -23.16 5.51 5.22
C ARG A 354 -22.22 4.38 4.77
N TYR A 355 -21.10 4.72 4.13
CA TYR A 355 -20.13 3.73 3.66
C TYR A 355 -19.48 2.99 4.83
N LEU A 356 -19.12 3.71 5.89
CA LEU A 356 -18.61 3.11 7.12
C LEU A 356 -19.63 2.14 7.73
N GLN A 357 -20.88 2.59 7.87
CA GLN A 357 -21.97 1.78 8.41
C GLN A 357 -22.16 0.48 7.61
N THR A 358 -22.28 0.59 6.28
CA THR A 358 -22.56 -0.54 5.40
C THR A 358 -21.44 -1.59 5.46
N ASN A 359 -20.18 -1.17 5.43
CA ASN A 359 -19.06 -2.13 5.48
C ASN A 359 -18.91 -2.80 6.84
N CYS A 360 -19.12 -2.08 7.95
CA CYS A 360 -19.12 -2.71 9.27
C CYS A 360 -20.26 -3.75 9.41
N LEU A 361 -21.46 -3.43 8.91
CA LEU A 361 -22.58 -4.37 8.90
C LEU A 361 -22.33 -5.57 7.99
N ALA A 362 -21.73 -5.37 6.81
CA ALA A 362 -21.35 -6.46 5.92
C ALA A 362 -20.36 -7.42 6.60
N ALA A 363 -19.33 -6.89 7.24
CA ALA A 363 -18.36 -7.70 7.99
C ALA A 363 -19.04 -8.49 9.13
N LEU A 364 -19.93 -7.85 9.90
CA LEU A 364 -20.68 -8.53 10.97
C LEU A 364 -21.63 -9.61 10.42
N ALA A 365 -22.32 -9.33 9.31
CA ALA A 365 -23.22 -10.28 8.67
C ALA A 365 -22.47 -11.53 8.20
N ASN A 366 -21.33 -11.34 7.54
CA ASN A 366 -20.46 -12.43 7.11
C ASN A 366 -19.99 -13.31 8.30
N MET A 367 -19.65 -12.69 9.43
CA MET A 367 -19.17 -13.40 10.63
C MET A 367 -20.29 -14.03 11.47
N SER A 368 -21.55 -13.66 11.24
CA SER A 368 -22.68 -13.94 12.17
C SER A 368 -22.95 -15.44 12.38
N SER A 369 -22.69 -16.27 11.38
CA SER A 369 -22.86 -17.74 11.46
C SER A 369 -21.90 -18.40 12.46
N ASN A 370 -20.83 -17.70 12.85
CA ASN A 370 -19.79 -18.16 13.77
C ASN A 370 -19.85 -17.51 15.15
N PHE A 371 -20.91 -16.77 15.49
CA PHE A 371 -21.11 -16.19 16.83
C PHE A 371 -21.45 -17.27 17.87
N LYS A 372 -20.45 -18.07 18.22
CA LYS A 372 -20.53 -19.13 19.23
C LYS A 372 -19.62 -18.76 20.39
N GLU A 373 -20.11 -18.98 21.61
CA GLU A 373 -19.33 -18.78 22.84
C GLU A 373 -18.72 -17.36 22.97
N LEU A 374 -19.39 -16.37 22.38
CA LEU A 374 -19.00 -14.98 22.55
C LEU A 374 -19.07 -14.61 24.04
N PRO A 375 -18.03 -13.98 24.61
CA PRO A 375 -18.05 -13.55 26.00
C PRO A 375 -19.27 -12.66 26.27
N SER A 376 -19.83 -12.76 27.49
CA SER A 376 -21.05 -12.02 27.87
C SER A 376 -20.94 -10.50 27.60
N SER A 377 -19.74 -9.93 27.75
CA SER A 377 -19.46 -8.52 27.43
C SER A 377 -19.63 -8.16 25.96
N VAL A 378 -19.34 -9.09 25.04
CA VAL A 378 -19.56 -8.92 23.59
C VAL A 378 -21.03 -9.01 23.27
N CYS A 379 -21.71 -10.02 23.83
CA CYS A 379 -23.15 -10.21 23.67
C CYS A 379 -23.95 -9.01 24.18
N GLN A 380 -23.58 -8.44 25.34
CA GLN A 380 -24.22 -7.24 25.89
C GLN A 380 -24.12 -6.05 24.93
N LYS A 381 -22.92 -5.74 24.40
CA LYS A 381 -22.73 -4.64 23.45
C LYS A 381 -23.49 -4.86 22.13
N LEU A 382 -23.54 -6.11 21.64
CA LEU A 382 -24.35 -6.46 20.47
C LEU A 382 -25.84 -6.24 20.73
N ILE A 383 -26.34 -6.69 21.88
CA ILE A 383 -27.74 -6.54 22.29
C ILE A 383 -28.09 -5.06 22.43
N GLU A 384 -27.27 -4.26 23.11
CA GLU A 384 -27.43 -2.81 23.23
C GLU A 384 -27.53 -2.15 21.85
N TYR A 385 -26.67 -2.53 20.92
CA TYR A 385 -26.72 -2.04 19.54
C TYR A 385 -28.01 -2.42 18.82
N ILE A 386 -28.42 -3.69 18.87
CA ILE A 386 -29.64 -4.18 18.20
C ILE A 386 -30.87 -3.49 18.77
N PHE A 387 -30.97 -3.36 20.10
CA PHE A 387 -32.07 -2.64 20.74
C PHE A 387 -32.10 -1.17 20.34
N PHE A 388 -30.95 -0.49 20.33
CA PHE A 388 -30.86 0.89 19.89
C PHE A 388 -31.30 1.06 18.43
N PHE A 389 -30.86 0.17 17.55
CA PHE A 389 -31.22 0.19 16.13
C PHE A 389 -32.73 -0.07 15.91
N LEU A 390 -33.30 -1.05 16.60
CA LEU A 390 -34.73 -1.33 16.57
C LEU A 390 -35.55 -0.15 17.11
N PHE A 391 -35.09 0.50 18.18
CA PHE A 391 -35.74 1.69 18.73
C PHE A 391 -35.72 2.86 17.74
N MET A 392 -34.59 3.08 17.06
CA MET A 392 -34.47 4.12 16.03
C MET A 392 -35.39 3.85 14.83
N LEU A 393 -35.46 2.60 14.35
CA LEU A 393 -36.40 2.19 13.30
C LEU A 393 -37.85 2.39 13.74
N TYR A 394 -38.20 1.96 14.94
CA TYR A 394 -39.54 2.15 15.50
C TYR A 394 -39.93 3.63 15.55
N TRP A 395 -39.02 4.50 15.97
CA TRP A 395 -39.26 5.95 16.00
C TRP A 395 -39.40 6.57 14.60
N LEU A 396 -38.63 6.08 13.62
CA LEU A 396 -38.71 6.50 12.22
C LEU A 396 -39.99 6.05 11.49
N PHE A 397 -40.60 4.93 11.90
CA PHE A 397 -41.82 4.40 11.28
C PHE A 397 -43.11 4.73 12.05
N SER A 398 -43.00 5.22 13.30
CA SER A 398 -44.15 5.60 14.13
C SER A 398 -44.47 7.11 14.09
N ASN A 399 -43.62 7.91 13.45
CA ASN A 399 -43.86 9.30 13.07
C ASN A 399 -43.83 9.43 11.55
#